data_AF-A0AA51GQ24-F1
#
_entry.id   AF-A0AA51GQ24-F1
#
_cell.length_a   1.000
_cell.length_b   1.000
_cell.length_c   1.000
_cell.angle_alpha   90.00
_cell.angle_beta   90.00
_cell.angle_gamma   90.00
#
_symmetry.space_group_name_H-M   'P 1'
#
loop_
_entity.id
_entity.type
_entity.pdbx_description
1 polymer ?
#
loop_
_entity_poly.entity_id
_entity_poly.type
_entity_poly.pdbx_seq_one_letter_code
_entity_poly.pdbx_strand_id
1 'polypeptide(L)' 'MQVILFPIDEKVAVMTPVGDSLTTAKKDVPAGVPFIIIDSTELPTAPQETWEVDFSNPDGYGGEA' A
#
# COMPACT_ATOMS: atom_id res chain seq x y z
N MET A 1 -0.57 -11.54 6.96
CA MET A 1 -1.02 -10.27 7.58
C MET A 1 -1.16 -9.26 6.47
N GLN A 2 -2.30 -8.59 6.31
CA GLN A 2 -2.48 -7.69 5.17
C GLN A 2 -1.73 -6.37 5.38
N VAL A 3 -1.07 -5.90 4.33
CA VAL A 3 -0.37 -4.62 4.28
C VAL A 3 -0.88 -3.82 3.09
N ILE A 4 -0.72 -2.50 3.16
CA ILE A 4 -1.09 -1.59 2.07
C ILE A 4 0.20 -1.11 1.42
N LEU A 5 0.29 -1.22 0.09
CA LEU A 5 1.35 -0.59 -0.69
C LEU A 5 0.80 0.57 -1.50
N PHE A 6 1.54 1.66 -1.56
CA PHE A 6 1.20 2.84 -2.35
C PHE A 6 2.47 3.53 -2.84
N PRO A 7 2.44 4.23 -3.98
CA PRO A 7 3.59 4.97 -4.47
C PRO A 7 3.79 6.28 -3.67
N ILE A 8 5.04 6.58 -3.33
CA ILE A 8 5.48 7.85 -2.72
C ILE A 8 6.85 8.23 -3.28
N ASP A 9 7.00 9.46 -3.81
CA ASP A 9 8.28 9.99 -4.31
C ASP A 9 9.07 8.99 -5.19
N GLU A 10 8.41 8.42 -6.21
CA GLU A 10 8.97 7.40 -7.13
C GLU A 10 9.39 6.07 -6.49
N LYS A 11 9.10 5.87 -5.20
CA LYS A 11 9.32 4.62 -4.46
C LYS A 11 7.98 4.00 -4.07
N VAL A 12 8.04 2.76 -3.61
CA VAL A 12 6.90 2.07 -3.00
C VAL A 12 6.97 2.27 -1.50
N ALA A 13 5.89 2.72 -0.86
CA ALA A 13 5.72 2.68 0.59
C ALA A 13 4.95 1.43 1.00
N VAL A 14 5.29 0.89 2.17
CA VAL A 14 4.58 -0.22 2.80
C VAL A 14 4.01 0.27 4.11
N MET A 15 2.71 0.11 4.28
CA MET A 15 2.01 0.44 5.51
C MET A 15 1.39 -0.82 6.10
N THR A 16 1.83 -1.12 7.31
CA THR A 16 1.29 -2.22 8.10
C THR A 16 0.21 -1.64 9.01
N PRO A 17 -1.08 -2.02 8.85
CA PRO A 17 -2.12 -1.59 9.77
C PRO A 17 -1.81 -2.12 11.17
N VAL A 18 -1.74 -1.21 12.16
CA VAL A 18 -1.59 -1.58 13.56
C VAL A 18 -2.99 -1.77 14.15
N GLY A 19 -3.44 -3.03 14.25
CA GLY A 19 -4.78 -3.41 14.71
C GLY A 19 -5.68 -3.97 13.60
N ASP A 20 -6.98 -4.06 13.86
CA ASP A 20 -7.94 -4.82 13.02
C ASP A 20 -8.57 -4.02 11.87
N SER A 21 -8.09 -2.81 11.57
CA SER A 21 -8.78 -1.92 10.62
C SER A 21 -7.88 -1.42 9.51
N LEU A 22 -7.82 -2.19 8.42
CA LEU A 22 -7.36 -1.73 7.10
C LEU A 22 -8.03 -0.41 6.70
N THR A 23 -9.29 -0.21 7.08
CA THR A 23 -10.05 1.02 6.84
C THR A 23 -9.38 2.26 7.42
N THR A 24 -8.71 2.14 8.56
CA THR A 24 -7.97 3.27 9.16
C THR A 24 -6.70 3.53 8.38
N ALA A 25 -5.94 2.49 8.07
CA ALA A 25 -4.71 2.62 7.29
C ALA A 25 -4.97 3.22 5.90
N LYS A 26 -6.09 2.90 5.23
CA LYS A 26 -6.49 3.54 3.97
C LYS A 26 -6.59 5.07 4.06
N LYS A 27 -6.91 5.62 5.24
CA LYS A 27 -7.03 7.07 5.46
C LYS A 27 -5.67 7.76 5.60
N ASP A 28 -4.62 7.01 5.94
CA ASP A 28 -3.25 7.51 5.97
C ASP A 28 -2.62 7.58 4.56
N VAL A 29 -3.22 6.90 3.57
CA VAL A 29 -2.80 7.04 2.17
C VAL A 29 -3.23 8.43 1.66
N PRO A 30 -2.33 9.22 1.05
CA PRO A 30 -2.66 10.54 0.54
C PRO A 30 -3.82 10.53 -0.46
N ALA A 31 -4.61 11.60 -0.47
CA ALA A 31 -5.79 11.69 -1.31
C ALA A 31 -5.46 11.53 -2.81
N GLY A 32 -6.16 10.63 -3.50
CA GLY A 32 -5.96 10.35 -4.92
C GLY A 32 -4.75 9.47 -5.26
N VAL A 33 -4.02 8.97 -4.26
CA VAL A 33 -2.91 8.02 -4.48
C VAL A 33 -3.48 6.60 -4.57
N PRO A 34 -3.17 5.84 -5.64
CA PRO A 34 -3.60 4.45 -5.74
C PRO A 34 -2.90 3.60 -4.68
N PHE A 35 -3.63 2.70 -4.04
CA PHE A 35 -3.05 1.71 -3.14
C PHE A 35 -3.50 0.29 -3.50
N ILE A 36 -2.66 -0.68 -3.15
CA ILE A 36 -2.98 -2.10 -3.23
C ILE A 36 -2.89 -2.74 -1.85
N ILE A 37 -3.69 -3.76 -1.61
CA ILE A 37 -3.68 -4.54 -0.37
C ILE A 37 -3.16 -5.93 -0.70
N ILE A 38 -2.02 -6.29 -0.13
CA ILE A 38 -1.41 -7.60 -0.33
C ILE A 38 -1.12 -8.26 1.02
N ASP A 39 -0.97 -9.58 1.04
CA ASP A 39 -0.46 -10.24 2.24
C ASP A 39 1.04 -10.00 2.39
N SER A 40 1.48 -9.71 3.62
CA SER A 40 2.89 -9.53 3.99
C SER A 40 3.78 -10.71 3.58
N THR A 41 3.21 -11.91 3.42
CA THR A 41 3.94 -13.12 2.99
C THR A 41 4.20 -13.16 1.49
N GLU A 42 3.47 -12.38 0.69
CA GLU A 42 3.68 -12.25 -0.76
C GLU A 42 4.68 -11.14 -1.11
N LEU A 43 5.12 -10.36 -0.11
CA LEU A 43 6.11 -9.31 -0.32
C LEU A 43 7.45 -9.90 -0.78
N PRO A 44 8.14 -9.25 -1.74
CA PRO A 44 9.46 -9.68 -2.15
C PRO A 44 10.44 -9.61 -0.99
N THR A 45 11.37 -10.56 -0.94
CA THR A 45 12.52 -10.53 -0.02
C THR A 45 13.62 -9.56 -0.49
N ALA A 46 13.50 -9.04 -1.71
CA ALA A 46 14.38 -8.01 -2.26
C ALA A 46 14.22 -6.67 -1.50
N PRO A 47 15.22 -5.78 -1.54
CA PRO A 47 15.09 -4.45 -0.95
C PRO A 47 13.91 -3.68 -1.56
N GLN A 48 13.17 -2.95 -0.72
CA GLN A 48 11.97 -2.21 -1.11
C GLN A 48 12.18 -1.21 -2.25
N GLU A 49 13.40 -0.68 -2.37
CA GLU A 49 13.80 0.26 -3.41
C GLU A 49 13.85 -0.38 -4.82
N THR A 50 13.88 -1.71 -4.91
CA THR A 50 13.87 -2.44 -6.19
C THR A 50 12.51 -3.06 -6.49
N TRP A 51 11.47 -2.73 -5.71
CA TRP A 51 10.14 -3.27 -5.93
C TRP A 51 9.47 -2.54 -7.08
N GLU A 52 9.07 -3.30 -8.09
CA GLU A 52 8.22 -2.83 -9.18
C GLU A 52 6.80 -3.30 -8.89
N VAL A 53 5.95 -2.37 -8.47
CA VAL A 53 4.55 -2.65 -8.15
C VAL A 53 3.68 -2.02 -9.22
N ASP A 54 2.81 -2.83 -9.83
CA ASP A 54 1.82 -2.32 -10.77
C ASP A 54 0.65 -1.70 -10.02
N PHE A 55 0.56 -0.36 -10.07
CA PHE A 55 -0.57 0.40 -9.52
C PHE A 55 -1.64 0.70 -10.58
N SER A 56 -1.57 0.07 -11.77
CA SER A 56 -2.54 0.28 -12.85
C SER A 56 -3.92 -0.27 -12.51
N ASN A 57 -3.97 -1.28 -11.62
CA ASN A 57 -5.19 -1.90 -11.12
C ASN A 57 -5.25 -1.85 -9.58
N PRO A 58 -5.45 -0.67 -8.98
CA PRO A 58 -5.41 -0.51 -7.53
C PRO A 58 -6.67 -1.06 -6.85
N ASP A 59 -6.54 -1.44 -5.58
CA ASP A 59 -7.68 -1.83 -4.73
C ASP A 59 -8.53 -0.62 -4.31
N GLY A 60 -7.96 0.58 -4.39
CA GLY A 60 -8.65 1.84 -4.15
C GLY A 60 -7.71 3.03 -4.16
N TYR A 61 -8.26 4.22 -3.89
CA TYR A 61 -7.49 5.45 -3.80
C TYR A 61 -7.53 6.01 -2.37
N GLY A 62 -6.39 6.52 -1.91
CA GLY A 62 -6.30 7.21 -0.62
C GLY A 62 -7.28 8.38 -0.58
N GLY A 63 -7.80 8.67 0.61
CA GLY A 63 -8.76 9.76 0.82
C GLY A 63 -10.17 9.52 0.27
N GLU A 64 -10.48 8.36 -0.30
CA GLU A 64 -11.87 7.96 -0.53
C GLU A 64 -12.56 7.75 0.84
N ALA A 65 -13.59 8.57 1.08
CA ALA A 65 -14.28 8.73 2.36
C ALA A 65 -15.28 7.61 2.67
#